data_AF-A0A6L8IE94-F1
#
_entry.id   AF-A0A6L8IE94-F1
#
_cell.length_a   1.000
_cell.length_b   1.000
_cell.length_c   1.000
_cell.angle_alpha   90.00
_cell.angle_beta   90.00
_cell.angle_gamma   90.00
#
_symmetry.space_group_name_H-M   'P 1'
#
loop_
_entity.id
_entity.type
_entity.pdbx_description
1 polymer ?
#
loop_
_entity_poly.entity_id
_entity_poly.type
_entity_poly.pdbx_seq_one_letter_code
_entity_poly.pdbx_strand_id
1 'polypeptide(L)'
;MPKAKDAGVQYESEFLAGMHEAAQDLRDLDLISERTMAEFDELCLTPIKATTPKYIRELRRRERASQAVFALYLNVTPGLVSQWERGLKRPGGPSAKLLALVEKKGLDAVA
;
A
#
# COMPACT_ATOMS: atom_id res chain seq x y z
N MET A 1 -15.23 -21.23 -6.13
CA MET A 1 -15.51 -19.79 -5.89
C MET A 1 -14.85 -19.46 -4.56
N PRO A 2 -13.85 -18.57 -4.52
CA PRO A 2 -13.17 -18.24 -3.27
C PRO A 2 -14.18 -17.66 -2.29
N LYS A 3 -14.20 -18.18 -1.06
CA LYS A 3 -15.14 -17.72 -0.05
C LYS A 3 -14.59 -16.45 0.59
N ALA A 4 -15.35 -15.37 0.49
CA ALA A 4 -15.04 -14.09 1.12
C ALA A 4 -15.05 -14.23 2.65
N LYS A 5 -13.86 -14.35 3.25
CA LYS A 5 -13.62 -14.12 4.68
C LYS A 5 -12.22 -13.53 4.87
N ASP A 6 -12.07 -12.28 4.43
CA ASP A 6 -11.09 -11.34 4.97
C ASP A 6 -11.39 -9.95 4.39
N ALA A 7 -12.33 -9.26 5.03
CA ALA A 7 -12.71 -7.90 4.68
C ALA A 7 -11.59 -6.93 5.10
N GLY A 8 -10.46 -6.94 4.38
CA GLY A 8 -9.38 -5.99 4.63
C GLY A 8 -8.04 -6.29 3.94
N VAL A 9 -7.78 -7.54 3.56
CA VAL A 9 -6.50 -7.92 2.94
C VAL A 9 -6.60 -7.77 1.43
N GLN A 10 -5.75 -6.90 0.87
CA GLN A 10 -5.60 -6.78 -0.57
C GLN A 10 -4.38 -7.53 -1.05
N TYR A 11 -4.62 -8.65 -1.74
CA TYR A 11 -3.59 -9.50 -2.31
C TYR A 11 -3.05 -8.92 -3.63
N GLU A 12 -1.75 -9.08 -3.89
CA GLU A 12 -1.15 -8.67 -5.17
C GLU A 12 -1.51 -9.59 -6.33
N SER A 13 -1.87 -10.84 -6.06
CA SER A 13 -2.28 -11.82 -7.07
C SER A 13 -3.25 -12.86 -6.51
N GLU A 14 -4.04 -13.49 -7.38
CA GLU A 14 -4.91 -14.61 -7.02
C GLU A 14 -4.13 -15.80 -6.45
N PHE A 15 -2.89 -16.01 -6.90
CA PHE A 15 -2.02 -17.06 -6.38
C PHE A 15 -1.66 -16.82 -4.91
N LEU A 16 -1.25 -15.60 -4.56
CA LEU A 16 -0.95 -15.24 -3.17
C LEU A 16 -2.21 -15.32 -2.29
N ALA A 17 -3.37 -14.94 -2.83
CA ALA A 17 -4.64 -15.11 -2.14
C ALA A 17 -4.93 -16.58 -1.83
N GLY A 18 -4.77 -17.48 -2.81
CA GLY A 18 -4.99 -18.92 -2.61
C GLY A 18 -3.99 -19.56 -1.65
N MET A 19 -2.72 -19.13 -1.67
CA MET A 19 -1.72 -19.59 -0.70
C MET A 19 -2.04 -19.14 0.73
N HIS A 20 -2.51 -17.90 0.89
CA HIS A 20 -2.90 -17.34 2.18
C HIS A 20 -4.15 -18.02 2.75
N GLU A 21 -5.16 -18.28 1.91
CA GLU A 21 -6.36 -19.05 2.28
C GLU A 21 -5.98 -20.47 2.74
N ALA A 22 -5.09 -21.16 2.00
CA ALA A 22 -4.60 -22.47 2.41
C ALA A 22 -3.81 -22.42 3.73
N ALA A 23 -3.03 -21.37 3.97
CA ALA A 23 -2.31 -21.19 5.23
C ALA A 23 -3.28 -20.96 6.41
N GLN A 24 -4.37 -20.21 6.20
CA GLN A 24 -5.42 -20.03 7.20
C GLN A 24 -6.09 -21.35 7.59
N ASP A 25 -6.44 -22.19 6.60
CA ASP A 25 -7.00 -23.52 6.87
C ASP A 25 -6.03 -24.37 7.72
N LEU A 26 -4.72 -24.29 7.44
CA LEU A 26 -3.71 -24.99 8.24
C LEU A 26 -3.59 -24.43 9.66
N ARG A 27 -3.71 -23.12 9.84
CA ARG A 27 -3.70 -22.48 11.17
C ARG A 27 -4.94 -22.89 11.96
N ASP A 28 -6.11 -22.92 11.33
CA ASP A 28 -7.37 -23.30 12.00
C ASP A 28 -7.37 -24.76 12.46
N LEU A 29 -6.49 -25.59 11.88
CA LEU A 29 -6.20 -26.96 12.30
C LEU A 29 -5.01 -27.08 13.25
N ASP A 30 -4.48 -25.96 13.76
CA ASP A 30 -3.27 -25.86 14.61
C ASP A 30 -2.00 -26.49 13.99
N LEU A 31 -1.97 -26.65 12.66
CA LEU A 31 -0.83 -27.23 11.93
C LEU A 31 0.30 -26.24 11.67
N ILE A 32 0.00 -24.94 11.70
CA ILE A 32 1.00 -23.87 11.65
C ILE A 32 0.78 -22.88 12.80
N SER A 33 1.86 -22.22 13.21
CA SER A 33 1.82 -21.27 14.31
C SER A 33 1.35 -19.87 13.86
N GLU A 34 0.90 -19.05 14.81
CA GLU A 34 0.66 -17.61 14.61
C GLU A 34 1.86 -16.89 13.99
N ARG A 35 3.09 -17.27 14.38
CA ARG A 35 4.32 -16.72 13.79
C ARG A 35 4.41 -17.05 12.30
N THR A 36 4.10 -18.29 11.93
CA THR A 36 4.10 -18.73 10.54
C THR A 36 3.02 -18.02 9.74
N MET A 37 1.82 -17.82 10.32
CA MET A 37 0.74 -17.07 9.69
C MET A 37 1.16 -15.61 9.40
N ALA A 38 1.85 -14.95 10.34
CA ALA A 38 2.37 -13.60 10.14
C ALA A 38 3.38 -13.50 8.96
N GLU A 39 4.17 -14.54 8.72
CA GLU A 39 5.06 -14.60 7.54
C GLU A 39 4.25 -14.67 6.23
N PHE A 40 3.14 -15.43 6.21
CA PHE A 40 2.21 -15.43 5.07
C PHE A 40 1.49 -14.10 4.88
N ASP A 41 1.11 -13.42 5.97
CA ASP A 41 0.52 -12.08 5.92
C ASP A 41 1.49 -11.08 5.28
N GLU A 42 2.76 -11.10 5.69
CA GLU A 42 3.81 -10.24 5.12
C GLU A 42 4.03 -10.48 3.62
N LEU A 43 4.01 -11.73 3.19
CA LEU A 43 4.11 -12.09 1.76
C LEU A 43 2.93 -11.56 0.94
N CYS A 44 1.78 -11.35 1.58
CA CYS A 44 0.59 -10.78 0.95
C CYS A 44 0.57 -9.24 0.99
N LEU A 45 1.45 -8.59 1.75
CA LEU A 45 1.53 -7.13 1.81
C LEU A 45 2.09 -6.57 0.51
N THR A 46 1.46 -5.50 0.01
CA THR A 46 2.02 -4.71 -1.11
C THR A 46 3.39 -4.13 -0.72
N PRO A 47 4.47 -4.45 -1.45
CA PRO A 47 5.78 -3.87 -1.21
C PRO A 47 5.73 -2.36 -1.43
N ILE A 48 6.22 -1.59 -0.46
CA ILE A 48 6.40 -0.15 -0.62
C ILE A 48 7.66 0.07 -1.48
N LYS A 49 7.46 0.32 -2.78
CA LYS A 49 8.56 0.68 -3.68
C LYS A 49 9.26 1.95 -3.18
N ALA A 50 10.57 2.02 -3.37
CA ALA A 50 11.34 3.21 -3.03
C ALA A 50 10.82 4.44 -3.81
N THR A 51 10.18 5.37 -3.10
CA THR A 51 9.65 6.61 -3.67
C THR A 51 10.77 7.62 -3.90
N THR A 52 11.18 7.78 -5.16
CA THR A 52 12.12 8.84 -5.55
C THR A 52 11.40 10.19 -5.67
N PRO A 53 12.09 11.34 -5.54
CA PRO A 53 11.48 12.66 -5.71
C PRO A 53 10.81 12.84 -7.09
N LYS A 54 11.44 12.30 -8.14
CA LYS A 54 10.92 12.31 -9.51
C LYS A 54 9.62 11.51 -9.60
N TYR A 55 9.61 10.31 -9.03
CA TYR A 55 8.43 9.44 -9.01
C TYR A 55 7.24 10.10 -8.32
N ILE A 56 7.43 10.75 -7.16
CA ILE A 56 6.32 11.42 -6.44
C ILE A 56 5.71 12.53 -7.30
N ARG A 57 6.55 13.30 -8.00
CA ARG A 57 6.11 14.36 -8.91
C ARG A 57 5.34 13.79 -10.11
N GLU A 58 5.82 12.69 -10.67
CA GLU A 58 5.17 12.01 -11.80
C GLU A 58 3.82 11.41 -11.40
N LEU A 59 3.76 10.76 -10.24
CA LEU A 59 2.52 10.21 -9.68
C LEU A 59 1.47 11.31 -9.51
N ARG A 60 1.83 12.42 -8.85
CA ARG A 60 0.91 13.56 -8.68
C ARG A 60 0.42 14.12 -10.03
N ARG A 61 1.32 14.24 -11.02
CA ARG A 61 0.96 14.74 -12.36
C ARG A 61 0.05 13.77 -13.11
N ARG A 62 0.26 12.45 -12.97
CA ARG A 62 -0.62 11.41 -13.51
C ARG A 62 -2.05 11.59 -13.01
N GLU A 63 -2.20 11.87 -11.71
CA GLU A 63 -3.49 12.15 -11.06
C GLU A 63 -4.04 13.57 -11.35
N ARG A 64 -3.36 14.37 -12.18
CA ARG A 64 -3.75 15.74 -12.53
C ARG A 64 -3.95 16.66 -11.32
N ALA A 65 -3.28 16.37 -10.21
CA ALA A 65 -3.40 17.11 -8.96
C ALA A 65 -2.34 18.21 -8.83
N SER A 66 -2.73 19.37 -8.29
CA SER A 66 -1.76 20.35 -7.80
C SER A 66 -1.06 19.82 -6.53
N GLN A 67 0.07 20.41 -6.13
CA GLN A 67 0.72 20.02 -4.86
C GLN A 67 -0.22 20.18 -3.67
N ALA A 68 -1.10 21.20 -3.69
CA ALA A 68 -2.08 21.44 -2.62
C ALA A 68 -3.19 20.38 -2.61
N VAL A 69 -3.76 20.04 -3.77
CA VAL A 69 -4.79 19.00 -3.89
C VAL A 69 -4.21 17.64 -3.49
N PHE A 70 -3.02 17.30 -3.96
CA PHE A 70 -2.37 16.05 -3.62
C PHE A 70 -2.06 15.94 -2.12
N ALA A 71 -1.65 17.05 -1.50
CA ALA A 71 -1.40 17.11 -0.06
C ALA A 71 -2.68 16.91 0.76
N LEU A 72 -3.81 17.47 0.29
CA LEU A 72 -5.12 17.30 0.93
C LEU A 72 -5.52 15.82 1.01
N TYR A 73 -5.44 15.11 -0.12
CA TYR A 73 -5.75 13.68 -0.19
C TYR A 73 -4.80 12.82 0.66
N LEU A 74 -3.53 13.21 0.77
CA LEU A 74 -2.56 12.47 1.58
C LEU A 74 -2.56 12.87 3.06
N ASN A 75 -3.46 13.78 3.47
CA ASN A 75 -3.53 14.36 4.81
C ASN A 75 -2.17 14.91 5.31
N VAL A 76 -1.49 15.68 4.46
CA VAL A 76 -0.21 16.34 4.75
C VAL A 76 -0.23 17.80 4.30
N THR A 77 0.82 18.55 4.61
CA THR A 77 0.94 19.94 4.14
C THR A 77 1.48 20.01 2.70
N PRO A 78 1.08 21.03 1.91
CA PRO A 78 1.65 21.24 0.56
C PRO A 78 3.17 21.43 0.59
N GLY A 79 3.69 22.05 1.66
CA GLY A 79 5.13 22.22 1.89
C GLY A 79 5.87 20.89 2.03
N LEU A 80 5.25 19.88 2.66
CA LEU A 80 5.84 18.55 2.78
C LEU A 80 5.90 17.83 1.43
N VAL A 81 4.84 17.91 0.61
CA VAL A 81 4.85 17.40 -0.77
C VAL A 81 5.96 18.06 -1.59
N SER A 82 6.13 19.37 -1.47
CA SER A 82 7.22 20.11 -2.13
C SER A 82 8.61 19.66 -1.66
N GLN A 83 8.79 19.36 -0.37
CA GLN A 83 10.05 18.81 0.15
C GLN A 83 10.33 17.41 -0.37
N TRP A 84 9.32 16.55 -0.49
CA TRP A 84 9.44 15.22 -1.08
C TRP A 84 9.84 15.28 -2.56
N GLU A 85 9.17 16.11 -3.36
CA GLU A 85 9.45 16.25 -4.80
C GLU A 85 10.81 16.90 -5.11
N ARG A 86 11.45 17.53 -4.10
CA ARG A 86 12.82 18.07 -4.18
C ARG A 86 13.87 17.17 -3.53
N GLY A 87 13.46 16.07 -2.89
CA GLY A 87 14.36 15.16 -2.19
C GLY A 87 14.92 15.69 -0.88
N LEU A 88 14.32 16.75 -0.31
CA LEU A 88 14.73 17.31 0.99
C LEU A 88 14.22 16.46 2.16
N LYS A 89 13.11 15.74 1.96
CA LYS A 89 12.57 14.76 2.90
C LYS A 89 12.12 13.51 2.14
N ARG A 90 12.00 12.40 2.86
CA ARG A 90 11.38 11.18 2.37
C ARG A 90 10.00 10.99 3.02
N PRO A 91 9.02 10.40 2.31
CA PRO A 91 7.76 9.99 2.93
C PRO A 91 8.01 8.98 4.05
N GLY A 92 7.41 9.18 5.22
CA GLY A 92 7.42 8.19 6.30
C GLY A 92 6.47 7.02 6.00
N GLY A 93 6.53 5.95 6.80
CA GLY A 93 5.79 4.70 6.56
C GLY A 93 4.32 4.86 6.12
N PRO A 94 3.47 5.59 6.87
CA PRO A 94 2.08 5.83 6.46
C PRO A 94 1.96 6.57 5.13
N SER A 95 2.70 7.66 4.93
CA SER A 95 2.70 8.41 3.67
C SER A 95 3.22 7.58 2.49
N ALA A 96 4.22 6.75 2.70
CA ALA A 96 4.75 5.85 1.68
C ALA A 96 3.70 4.78 1.29
N LYS A 97 2.92 4.29 2.26
CA LYS A 97 1.80 3.38 2.00
C LYS A 97 0.67 4.05 1.23
N LEU A 98 0.32 5.29 1.56
CA LEU A 98 -0.67 6.07 0.81
C LEU A 98 -0.19 6.34 -0.63
N LEU A 99 1.08 6.68 -0.84
CA LEU A 99 1.65 6.83 -2.19
C LEU A 99 1.57 5.54 -3.01
N ALA A 100 1.83 4.39 -2.39
CA ALA A 100 1.66 3.08 -3.04
C ALA A 100 0.18 2.78 -3.37
N LEU A 101 -0.74 3.17 -2.50
CA LEU A 101 -2.17 3.02 -2.75
C LEU A 101 -2.63 3.89 -3.94
N VAL A 102 -2.16 5.14 -3.99
CA VAL A 102 -2.39 6.04 -5.14
C VAL A 102 -1.77 5.47 -6.41
N GLU A 103 -0.54 4.91 -6.38
CA GLU A 103 0.09 4.26 -7.53
C GLU A 103 -0.83 3.20 -8.14
N LYS A 104 -1.39 2.32 -7.30
CA LYS A 104 -2.17 1.17 -7.71
C LYS A 104 -3.62 1.49 -8.08
N LYS A 105 -4.25 2.42 -7.36
CA LYS A 105 -5.71 2.63 -7.43
C LYS A 105 -6.15 4.02 -7.86
N GLY A 106 -5.20 4.94 -8.02
CA GLY A 106 -5.50 6.35 -8.27
C GLY A 106 -5.74 7.14 -6.99
N LEU A 107 -5.81 8.46 -7.14
CA LEU A 107 -5.87 9.40 -6.02
C LEU A 107 -7.14 9.26 -5.16
N ASP A 108 -8.27 8.91 -5.78
CA ASP A 108 -9.56 8.79 -5.08
C ASP A 108 -9.61 7.63 -4.07
N ALA A 109 -8.67 6.69 -4.14
CA ALA A 109 -8.58 5.60 -3.16
C ALA A 109 -8.12 6.05 -1.76
N VAL A 110 -7.66 7.29 -1.62
CA VAL A 110 -7.21 7.89 -0.35
C VAL A 110 -7.98 9.16 0.00
N ALA A 111 -9.12 9.41 -0.65
CA ALA A 111 -10.02 10.53 -0.37
C ALA A 111 -10.84 10.30 0.90
#